data_AF-A0A0G1VLT5-F1
#
_entry.id   AF-A0A0G1VLT5-F1
#
_cell.length_a   1.000
_cell.length_b   1.000
_cell.length_c   1.000
_cell.angle_alpha   90.00
_cell.angle_beta   90.00
_cell.angle_gamma   90.00
#
_symmetry.space_group_name_H-M   'P 1'
#
loop_
_entity.id
_entity.type
_entity.pdbx_description
1 polymer ?
#
loop_
_entity_poly.entity_id
_entity_poly.type
_entity_poly.pdbx_seq_one_letter_code
_entity_poly.pdbx_strand_id
1 'polypeptide(L)'
;MTDSKRTELTLRAKEIIHGSHLSTADKTLLEGRVLFIADSMLEMFVQVCDEDPFGVDAVVKSLKKKLEAGGNLKSIHEIIKQERREIEESLAIG
;
A
#
# COMPACT_ATOMS: atom_id res chain seq x y z
N MET A 1 -5.66 -19.26 -3.68
CA MET A 1 -4.28 -19.03 -4.16
C MET A 1 -3.44 -20.26 -3.80
N THR A 2 -2.40 -20.60 -4.56
CA THR A 2 -1.42 -21.62 -4.13
C THR A 2 -0.35 -20.96 -3.27
N ASP A 3 0.27 -21.71 -2.34
CA ASP A 3 1.37 -21.22 -1.50
C ASP A 3 2.54 -20.62 -2.31
N SER A 4 2.82 -21.21 -3.49
CA SER A 4 3.84 -20.70 -4.40
C SER A 4 3.51 -19.30 -4.94
N LYS A 5 2.25 -19.07 -5.35
CA LYS A 5 1.79 -17.76 -5.85
C LYS A 5 1.78 -16.71 -4.75
N ARG A 6 1.44 -17.09 -3.51
CA ARG A 6 1.55 -16.19 -2.35
C ARG A 6 2.96 -15.79 -2.03
N THR A 7 3.89 -16.75 -2.07
CA THR A 7 5.31 -16.47 -1.85
C THR A 7 5.84 -15.49 -2.90
N GLU A 8 5.50 -15.69 -4.17
CA GLU A 8 5.89 -14.80 -5.27
C GLU A 8 5.34 -13.38 -5.09
N LEU A 9 4.03 -13.23 -4.85
CA LEU A 9 3.40 -11.92 -4.62
C LEU A 9 3.97 -11.22 -3.39
N THR A 10 4.28 -11.97 -2.33
CA THR A 10 4.90 -11.43 -1.11
C THR A 10 6.30 -10.91 -1.41
N LEU A 11 7.10 -11.67 -2.16
CA LEU A 11 8.47 -11.28 -2.50
C LEU A 11 8.45 -10.02 -3.38
N ARG A 12 7.57 -9.99 -4.38
CA ARG A 12 7.37 -8.84 -5.24
C ARG A 12 6.90 -7.60 -4.48
N ALA A 13 5.96 -7.77 -3.55
CA ALA A 13 5.50 -6.67 -2.70
C ALA A 13 6.63 -6.10 -1.83
N LYS A 14 7.52 -6.95 -1.31
CA LYS A 14 8.71 -6.51 -0.56
C LYS A 14 9.68 -5.73 -1.43
N GLU A 15 9.93 -6.16 -2.66
CA GLU A 15 10.76 -5.40 -3.62
C GLU A 15 10.19 -4.00 -3.87
N ILE A 16 8.88 -3.89 -4.08
CA ILE A 16 8.18 -2.62 -4.26
C ILE A 16 8.34 -1.72 -3.02
N ILE A 17 8.12 -2.27 -1.82
CA ILE A 17 8.30 -1.54 -0.56
C ILE A 17 9.75 -1.05 -0.41
N HIS A 18 10.73 -1.91 -0.70
CA HIS A 18 12.16 -1.55 -0.67
C HIS A 18 12.51 -0.44 -1.66
N GLY A 19 11.91 -0.46 -2.85
CA GLY A 19 12.11 0.54 -3.90
C GLY A 19 11.46 1.90 -3.62
N SER A 20 10.49 1.97 -2.70
CA SER A 20 9.82 3.23 -2.34
C SER A 20 10.72 4.21 -1.59
N HIS A 21 10.37 5.50 -1.55
CA HIS A 21 11.08 6.53 -0.79
C HIS A 21 10.69 6.61 0.70
N LEU A 22 10.05 5.57 1.24
CA LEU A 22 9.75 5.50 2.67
C LEU A 22 11.00 5.41 3.55
N SER A 23 10.85 5.81 4.82
CA SER A 23 11.92 5.65 5.81
C SER A 23 12.25 4.18 6.04
N THR A 24 13.49 3.88 6.43
CA THR A 24 13.94 2.50 6.72
C THR A 24 13.05 1.82 7.77
N ALA A 25 12.62 2.56 8.80
CA ALA A 25 11.73 2.03 9.83
C ALA A 25 10.36 1.63 9.26
N ASP A 26 9.81 2.43 8.36
CA ASP A 26 8.52 2.18 7.72
C ASP A 26 8.57 0.98 6.77
N LYS A 27 9.66 0.83 6.02
CA LYS A 27 9.90 -0.32 5.15
C LYS A 27 9.91 -1.63 5.94
N THR A 28 10.71 -1.68 7.01
CA THR A 28 10.78 -2.85 7.90
C THR A 28 9.43 -3.20 8.52
N LEU A 29 8.65 -2.19 8.93
CA LEU A 29 7.31 -2.42 9.48
C LEU A 29 6.34 -3.00 8.44
N LEU A 30 6.36 -2.45 7.22
CA LEU A 30 5.52 -2.91 6.11
C LEU A 30 5.88 -4.34 5.68
N GLU A 31 7.16 -4.66 5.55
CA GLU A 31 7.63 -6.01 5.19
C GLU A 31 7.17 -7.07 6.18
N GLY A 32 7.19 -6.76 7.48
CA GLY A 32 6.68 -7.66 8.52
C GLY A 32 5.16 -7.83 8.46
N ARG A 33 4.42 -6.82 8.00
CA ARG A 33 2.96 -6.84 7.90
C ARG A 33 2.44 -7.42 6.59
N VAL A 34 3.22 -7.36 5.51
CA VAL A 34 2.81 -7.80 4.17
C VAL A 34 2.38 -9.27 4.15
N LEU A 35 2.99 -10.10 5.01
CA LEU A 35 2.67 -11.51 5.20
C LEU A 35 1.23 -11.75 5.65
N PHE A 36 0.64 -10.78 6.36
CA PHE A 36 -0.70 -10.87 6.95
C PHE A 36 -1.78 -10.20 6.10
N ILE A 37 -1.42 -9.66 4.93
CA ILE A 37 -2.38 -9.07 4.00
C ILE A 37 -3.21 -10.19 3.36
N ALA A 38 -4.50 -9.94 3.13
CA ALA A 38 -5.37 -10.85 2.41
C ALA A 38 -4.91 -10.99 0.95
N ASP A 39 -4.99 -12.19 0.38
CA ASP A 39 -4.49 -12.51 -0.96
C ASP A 39 -4.94 -11.52 -2.04
N SER A 40 -6.23 -11.17 -2.04
CA SER A 40 -6.80 -10.23 -3.01
C SER A 40 -6.24 -8.81 -2.89
N MET A 41 -5.94 -8.35 -1.68
CA MET A 41 -5.32 -7.04 -1.47
C MET A 41 -3.83 -7.05 -1.85
N LEU A 42 -3.13 -8.16 -1.60
CA LEU A 42 -1.74 -8.31 -1.97
C LEU A 42 -1.57 -8.35 -3.50
N GLU A 43 -2.41 -9.11 -4.19
CA GLU A 43 -2.43 -9.20 -5.66
C GLU A 43 -2.74 -7.83 -6.28
N MET A 44 -3.79 -7.15 -5.78
CA MET A 44 -4.15 -5.81 -6.24
C MET A 44 -3.05 -4.78 -5.98
N PHE A 45 -2.37 -4.84 -4.84
CA PHE A 45 -1.24 -3.95 -4.53
C PHE A 45 -0.09 -4.11 -5.53
N VAL A 46 0.33 -5.36 -5.78
CA VAL A 46 1.41 -5.63 -6.74
C VAL A 46 1.01 -5.15 -8.13
N GLN A 47 -0.21 -5.48 -8.57
CA GLN A 47 -0.70 -5.09 -9.89
C GLN A 47 -0.74 -3.57 -10.07
N VAL A 48 -1.29 -2.82 -9.10
CA VAL A 48 -1.36 -1.35 -9.18
C VAL A 48 0.03 -0.73 -9.25
N CYS A 49 1.00 -1.25 -8.49
CA CYS A 49 2.38 -0.76 -8.51
C CYS A 49 3.13 -1.12 -9.79
N ASP A 50 2.85 -2.27 -10.40
CA ASP A 50 3.43 -2.64 -11.70
C ASP A 50 2.80 -1.83 -12.86
N GLU A 51 1.51 -1.47 -12.77
CA GLU A 51 0.81 -0.64 -13.76
C GLU A 51 1.19 0.85 -13.69
N ASP A 52 1.39 1.38 -12.47
CA ASP A 52 1.83 2.75 -12.24
C ASP A 52 3.11 2.80 -11.37
N PRO A 53 4.29 2.65 -12.00
CA PRO A 53 5.57 2.70 -11.30
C PRO A 53 5.88 4.08 -10.70
N PHE A 54 5.23 5.16 -11.15
CA PHE A 54 5.42 6.52 -10.62
C PHE A 54 4.57 6.77 -9.38
N GLY A 55 3.40 6.12 -9.28
CA GLY A 55 2.49 6.19 -8.14
C GLY A 55 2.87 5.31 -6.95
N VAL A 56 3.92 4.48 -7.06
CA VAL A 56 4.34 3.50 -6.04
C VAL A 56 4.43 4.11 -4.64
N ASP A 57 5.07 5.27 -4.50
CA ASP A 57 5.21 5.91 -3.18
C ASP A 57 3.87 6.25 -2.52
N ALA A 58 2.90 6.73 -3.31
CA ALA A 58 1.56 7.05 -2.82
C ALA A 58 0.81 5.78 -2.42
N VAL A 59 0.90 4.73 -3.24
CA VAL A 59 0.25 3.44 -3.00
C VAL A 59 0.80 2.77 -1.74
N VAL A 60 2.13 2.72 -1.59
CA VAL A 60 2.79 2.13 -0.42
C VAL A 60 2.48 2.94 0.85
N LYS A 61 2.44 4.28 0.76
CA LYS A 61 2.05 5.14 1.88
C LYS A 61 0.59 4.94 2.29
N SER A 62 -0.33 4.80 1.34
CA SER A 62 -1.74 4.48 1.62
C SER A 62 -1.88 3.10 2.26
N LEU A 63 -1.12 2.10 1.78
CA LEU A 63 -1.08 0.76 2.37
C LEU A 63 -0.64 0.81 3.83
N LYS A 64 0.43 1.56 4.15
CA LYS A 64 0.89 1.79 5.53
C LYS A 64 -0.23 2.32 6.42
N LYS A 65 -0.87 3.42 6.01
CA LYS A 65 -1.96 4.04 6.79
C LYS A 65 -3.09 3.04 7.08
N LYS A 66 -3.48 2.24 6.07
CA LYS A 66 -4.53 1.21 6.20
C LYS A 66 -4.13 0.08 7.14
N LEU A 67 -2.87 -0.33 7.13
CA LEU A 67 -2.34 -1.34 8.05
C LEU A 67 -2.22 -0.80 9.48
N GLU A 68 -1.83 0.46 9.66
CA GLU A 68 -1.80 1.14 10.96
C GLU A 68 -3.20 1.27 11.58
N ALA A 69 -4.22 1.44 10.74
CA ALA A 69 -5.61 1.39 11.16
C ALA A 69 -6.06 -0.01 11.65
N GLY A 70 -5.25 -1.06 11.49
CA GLY A 70 -5.49 -2.39 12.05
C GLY A 70 -6.79 -3.05 11.56
N GLY A 71 -7.27 -2.71 10.36
CA GLY A 71 -8.55 -3.18 9.85
C GLY A 71 -9.78 -2.46 10.44
N ASN A 72 -9.58 -1.39 11.23
CA ASN A 72 -10.68 -0.55 11.69
C ASN A 72 -11.26 0.21 10.49
N LEU A 73 -12.41 -0.26 10.01
CA LEU A 73 -13.09 0.27 8.83
C LEU A 73 -13.38 1.77 8.94
N LYS A 74 -13.65 2.28 10.16
CA LYS A 74 -13.89 3.71 10.40
C LYS A 74 -12.63 4.53 10.17
N SER A 75 -11.49 4.07 10.71
CA SER A 75 -10.20 4.72 10.50
C SER A 75 -9.77 4.66 9.03
N ILE A 76 -9.99 3.53 8.36
CA ILE A 76 -9.73 3.38 6.91
C ILE A 76 -10.61 4.33 6.10
N HIS A 77 -11.89 4.48 6.46
CA HIS A 77 -12.80 5.39 5.80
C HIS A 77 -12.35 6.86 5.94
N GLU A 78 -11.92 7.28 7.12
CA GLU A 78 -11.38 8.63 7.33
C GLU A 78 -10.09 8.86 6.54
N ILE A 79 -9.20 7.86 6.46
CA ILE A 79 -7.99 7.93 5.61
C ILE A 79 -8.37 8.16 4.13
N ILE A 80 -9.31 7.37 3.59
CA ILE A 80 -9.75 7.51 2.19
C ILE A 80 -10.40 8.88 1.95
N LYS A 81 -11.20 9.35 2.91
CA LYS A 81 -11.87 10.66 2.83
C LYS A 81 -10.87 11.81 2.85
N GLN A 82 -9.78 11.67 3.60
CA GLN A 82 -8.70 12.65 3.64
C GLN A 82 -7.89 12.63 2.34
N GLU A 83 -7.54 11.45 1.82
CA GLU A 83 -6.82 11.30 0.54
C GLU A 83 -7.62 11.89 -0.63
N ARG A 84 -8.94 11.71 -0.64
CA ARG A 84 -9.81 12.37 -1.65
C ARG A 84 -9.78 13.89 -1.56
N ARG A 85 -9.85 14.45 -0.34
CA ARG A 85 -9.79 15.90 -0.14
C ARG A 85 -8.46 16.50 -0.59
N GLU A 86 -7.34 15.82 -0.30
CA GLU A 86 -6.00 16.27 -0.74
C GLU A 86 -5.90 16.33 -2.28
N ILE A 87 -6.50 15.36 -2.97
CA ILE A 87 -6.56 15.34 -4.44
C ILE A 87 -7.48 16.46 -4.96
N GLU A 88 -8.67 16.61 -4.39
CA GLU A 88 -9.62 17.65 -4.78
C GLU A 88 -9.05 19.07 -4.57
N GLU A 89 -8.36 19.31 -3.45
CA GLU A 89 -7.68 20.57 -3.17
C GLU A 89 -6.53 20.81 -4.18
N SER A 90 -5.75 19.78 -4.50
CA SER A 90 -4.66 19.91 -5.50
C SER A 90 -5.19 20.23 -6.90
N LEU A 91 -6.38 19.71 -7.26
CA LEU A 91 -7.04 19.98 -8.55
C LEU A 91 -7.74 21.34 -8.59
N ALA A 92 -8.22 21.85 -7.45
CA ALA A 92 -8.93 23.13 -7.38
C ALA A 92 -8.00 24.36 -7.44
N ILE A 93 -6.69 24.16 -7.26
CA ILE A 93 -5.67 25.24 -7.29
C ILE A 93 -5.00 25.34 -8.68
N GLY A 94 -5.33 24.45 -9.63
CA GLY A 94 -4.89 24.49 -11.03
C GLY A 94 -5.93 25.09 -11.97
#